data_AF-A0A522U2Q4-F1
#
_entry.id   AF-A0A522U2Q4-F1
#
_cell.length_a   1.000
_cell.length_b   1.000
_cell.length_c   1.000
_cell.angle_alpha   90.00
_cell.angle_beta   90.00
_cell.angle_gamma   90.00
#
_symmetry.space_group_name_H-M   'P 1'
#
loop_
_entity.id
_entity.type
_entity.pdbx_description
1 polymer ?
#
loop_
_entity_poly.entity_id
_entity_poly.type
_entity_poly.pdbx_seq_one_letter_code
_entity_poly.pdbx_strand_id
1 'polypeptide(L)' 'MKSTIGEAPATRATVTSLGFRRLNQTRELPDNPAVRGMLKAVDFLVAVEGQAFVRPKRSRYKIWRSRSNKKHQRGN' A
#
# COMPACT_ATOMS: atom_id res chain seq x y z
N MET A 1 -4.37 -9.96 -5.04
CA MET A 1 -3.65 -9.40 -3.87
C MET A 1 -2.19 -9.13 -4.23
N LYS A 2 -1.57 -8.14 -3.60
CA LYS A 2 -0.17 -7.74 -3.84
C LYS A 2 0.66 -7.84 -2.55
N SER A 3 1.99 -7.90 -2.68
CA SER A 3 2.90 -7.82 -1.54
C SER A 3 3.12 -6.38 -1.08
N THR A 4 3.59 -6.22 0.15
CA THR A 4 3.96 -4.93 0.78
C THR A 4 5.39 -4.48 0.42
N ILE A 5 6.08 -5.22 -0.46
CA ILE A 5 7.45 -4.95 -0.86
C ILE A 5 7.48 -3.67 -1.71
N GLY A 6 8.33 -2.72 -1.32
CA GLY A 6 8.44 -1.41 -1.99
C GLY A 6 7.40 -0.37 -1.59
N GLU A 7 6.45 -0.71 -0.70
CA GLU A 7 5.48 0.23 -0.16
C GLU A 7 6.04 1.05 1.01
N ALA A 8 5.41 2.19 1.30
CA ALA A 8 5.79 3.10 2.38
C ALA A 8 5.71 2.41 3.77
N PRO A 9 6.51 2.86 4.76
CA PRO A 9 6.51 2.28 6.11
C PRO A 9 5.12 2.30 6.78
N ALA A 10 4.33 3.36 6.56
CA ALA A 10 2.98 3.48 7.09
C ALA A 10 2.05 2.37 6.57
N THR A 11 2.04 2.12 5.26
CA THR A 11 1.25 1.05 4.63
C THR A 11 1.66 -0.32 5.16
N ARG A 12 2.97 -0.56 5.33
CA ARG A 12 3.47 -1.80 5.93
C ARG A 12 2.96 -1.98 7.37
N ALA A 13 3.05 -0.92 8.18
CA ALA A 13 2.55 -0.94 9.55
C ALA A 13 1.05 -1.26 9.59
N THR A 14 0.23 -0.62 8.74
CA THR A 14 -1.21 -0.89 8.67
C THR A 14 -1.51 -2.36 8.34
N VAL A 15 -0.83 -2.94 7.34
CA VAL A 15 -1.01 -4.36 6.98
C VAL A 15 -0.59 -5.29 8.12
N THR A 16 0.49 -4.98 8.84
CA THR A 16 0.93 -5.74 10.02
C THR A 16 -0.04 -5.57 11.20
N SER A 17 -0.59 -4.38 11.43
CA SER A 17 -1.60 -4.13 12.48
C SER A 17 -2.91 -4.88 12.22
N LEU A 18 -3.30 -5.03 10.95
CA LEU A 18 -4.40 -5.91 10.55
C LEU A 18 -4.07 -7.41 10.73
N GLY A 19 -2.82 -7.75 11.08
CA GLY A 19 -2.36 -9.09 11.43
C GLY A 19 -1.95 -9.95 10.25
N PHE A 20 -1.78 -9.36 9.06
CA PHE A 20 -1.28 -10.10 7.90
C PHE A 20 0.25 -10.24 7.98
N ARG A 21 0.73 -11.49 7.96
CA ARG A 21 2.17 -11.82 8.03
C ARG A 21 2.71 -12.46 6.75
N ARG A 22 1.84 -13.10 5.96
CA ARG A 22 2.18 -13.82 4.73
C ARG A 22 1.22 -13.44 3.60
N LEU A 23 1.60 -13.74 2.37
CA LEU A 23 0.73 -13.54 1.21
C LEU A 23 -0.43 -14.54 1.21
N ASN A 24 -1.56 -14.13 0.63
CA ASN A 24 -2.78 -14.93 0.49
C ASN A 24 -3.38 -15.44 1.82
N GLN A 25 -3.08 -14.76 2.92
CA GLN A 25 -3.71 -15.04 4.21
C GLN A 25 -5.09 -14.38 4.26
N THR A 26 -6.11 -15.15 4.63
CA THR A 26 -7.45 -14.65 4.91
C THR A 26 -7.65 -14.53 6.41
N ARG A 27 -8.31 -13.46 6.86
CA ARG A 27 -8.61 -13.22 8.28
C ARG A 27 -9.96 -12.52 8.40
N GLU A 28 -10.78 -12.99 9.34
CA GLU A 28 -12.00 -12.31 9.73
C GLU A 28 -11.67 -11.22 10.75
N LEU A 29 -12.20 -10.03 10.51
CA LEU A 29 -11.99 -8.84 11.33
C LEU A 29 -13.36 -8.26 11.70
N PRO A 30 -13.51 -7.70 12.92
CA PRO A 30 -14.75 -7.06 13.32
C PRO A 30 -15.03 -5.84 12.44
N ASP A 31 -16.30 -5.67 12.03
CA ASP A 31 -16.72 -4.56 11.21
C ASP A 31 -16.84 -3.27 12.03
N ASN A 32 -15.74 -2.56 12.18
CA ASN A 32 -15.66 -1.29 12.88
C ASN A 32 -15.14 -0.17 11.96
N PRO A 33 -15.48 1.11 12.23
CA PRO A 33 -15.10 2.21 11.34
C PRO A 33 -13.57 2.38 11.22
N ALA A 34 -12.81 2.02 12.26
CA ALA A 34 -11.35 2.08 12.23
C ALA A 34 -10.75 1.06 11.24
N VAL A 35 -11.22 -0.19 11.27
CA VAL A 35 -10.82 -1.27 10.36
C VAL A 35 -11.24 -0.94 8.93
N ARG A 36 -12.45 -0.41 8.72
CA ARG A 36 -12.86 0.08 7.39
C ARG A 36 -11.92 1.17 6.89
N GLY A 37 -11.52 2.11 7.75
CA GLY A 37 -10.54 3.14 7.41
C GLY A 37 -9.17 2.56 7.03
N MET A 38 -8.67 1.60 7.80
CA MET A 38 -7.42 0.89 7.52
C MET A 38 -7.49 0.13 6.20
N LEU A 39 -8.59 -0.59 5.93
CA LEU A 39 -8.82 -1.34 4.68
C LEU A 39 -8.87 -0.42 3.47
N LYS A 40 -9.51 0.76 3.58
CA LYS A 40 -9.51 1.78 2.51
C LYS A 40 -8.10 2.27 2.19
N ALA A 41 -7.24 2.43 3.19
CA ALA A 41 -5.86 2.89 2.97
C ALA A 41 -4.97 1.83 2.27
N VAL A 42 -5.36 0.56 2.30
CA VAL A 42 -4.60 -0.57 1.72
C VAL A 42 -5.40 -1.34 0.66
N ASP A 43 -6.44 -0.73 0.13
CA ASP A 43 -7.40 -1.32 -0.83
C ASP A 43 -6.74 -1.86 -2.11
N PHE A 44 -5.61 -1.26 -2.51
CA PHE A 44 -4.82 -1.66 -3.66
C PHE A 44 -3.93 -2.89 -3.40
N LEU A 45 -3.82 -3.36 -2.16
CA LEU A 45 -3.04 -4.54 -1.76
C LEU A 45 -3.93 -5.73 -1.42
N VAL A 46 -5.04 -5.48 -0.74
CA VAL A 46 -5.92 -6.49 -0.13
C VAL A 46 -7.24 -6.56 -0.90
N ALA A 47 -7.82 -7.77 -1.01
CA ALA A 47 -9.19 -7.94 -1.47
C ALA A 47 -10.10 -8.18 -0.27
N VAL A 48 -11.29 -7.58 -0.29
CA VAL A 48 -12.30 -7.71 0.75
C VAL A 48 -13.51 -8.38 0.12
N GLU A 49 -14.03 -9.42 0.77
CA GLU A 49 -15.24 -10.12 0.32
C GLU A 49 -16.41 -9.13 0.18
N GLY A 50 -17.09 -9.16 -0.97
CA GLY A 50 -18.19 -8.24 -1.28
C GLY A 50 -17.78 -6.89 -1.87
N GLN A 51 -16.48 -6.57 -1.96
CA GLN A 51 -15.99 -5.37 -2.65
C GLN A 51 -15.11 -5.73 -3.85
N ALA A 52 -15.40 -5.14 -5.02
CA ALA A 52 -14.58 -5.36 -6.21
C ALA A 52 -13.16 -4.80 -6.00
N PHE A 53 -12.15 -5.67 -6.12
CA PHE A 53 -10.75 -5.24 -6.09
C PHE A 53 -10.42 -4.48 -7.38
N VAL A 54 -10.45 -3.15 -7.31
CA VAL A 54 -10.07 -2.29 -8.43
C VAL A 54 -8.57 -2.07 -8.39
N ARG A 55 -7.87 -2.58 -9.41
CA ARG A 55 -6.44 -2.33 -9.55
C ARG A 55 -6.23 -0.83 -9.77
N PRO A 56 -5.45 -0.12 -8.95
CA PRO A 56 -5.25 1.31 -9.16
C PRO A 56 -4.62 1.53 -10.54
N LYS A 57 -5.09 2.55 -11.26
CA LYS A 57 -4.44 2.99 -12.50
C LYS A 57 -3.00 3.35 -12.12
N ARG A 58 -2.04 2.53 -12.56
CA ARG A 58 -0.61 2.86 -12.40
C ARG A 58 -0.45 4.26 -12.98
N SER A 59 -0.09 5.23 -12.14
CA SER A 59 0.36 6.52 -12.63
C SER A 59 1.40 6.24 -13.71
N ARG A 60 1.15 6.72 -14.93
CA ARG A 60 2.07 6.60 -16.08
C ARG A 60 3.43 7.24 -15.78
N TYR A 61 3.56 7.97 -14.66
CA TYR A 61 4.80 8.49 -14.12
C TYR A 61 5.53 7.47 -13.25
N LYS A 62 5.81 6.30 -13.81
CA LYS A 62 7.07 5.60 -13.50
C LYS A 62 8.11 6.10 -14.50
N ILE A 63 8.35 7.41 -14.53
CA ILE A 63 9.55 7.96 -15.16
C ILE A 63 10.70 7.33 -14.36
N TRP A 64 11.38 6.39 -14.99
CA TRP A 64 12.63 5.81 -14.51
C TRP A 64 13.52 6.96 -14.08
N ARG A 65 13.78 7.10 -12.76
CA ARG A 65 14.64 8.13 -12.13
C ARG A 65 15.05 9.23 -13.12
N SER A 66 14.24 10.28 -13.29
CA SER A 66 14.87 11.53 -13.69
C SER A 66 15.88 11.81 -12.58
N ARG A 67 17.17 11.78 -12.92
CA ARG A 67 18.28 11.91 -11.97
C ARG A 67 17.92 13.04 -11.01
N SER A 68 17.77 12.71 -9.74
CA SER A 68 17.50 13.70 -8.70
C SER A 68 18.59 14.77 -8.80
N ASN A 69 18.23 15.95 -9.31
CA ASN A 69 19.07 17.14 -9.33
C ASN A 69 19.34 17.67 -7.91
N LYS A 70 18.71 17.08 -6.89
CA LYS A 70 18.98 17.32 -5.47
C LYS A 70 20.42 16.97 -5.05
N LYS A 71 21.17 16.21 -5.87
CA LYS A 71 22.59 15.91 -5.65
C LYS A 71 23.55 16.94 -6.29
N HIS A 72 23.05 17.94 -7.02
CA HIS A 72 23.87 18.96 -7.69
C HIS A 72 23.80 20.35 -7.04
N GLN A 73 23.09 20.51 -5.92
CA GLN A 73 23.27 21.69 -5.07
C GLN A 73 24.49 21.45 -4.15
N ARG A 74 25.69 21.35 -4.72
CA ARG A 74 26.91 21.78 -4.03
C ARG A 74 27.20 23.19 -4.52
N GLY A 75 26.99 24.16 -3.64
CA GLY A 75 27.48 25.54 -3.71
C GLY A 75 27.42 26.08 -2.28
N ASN A 76 28.42 26.78 -1.73
CA ASN A 76 29.77 27.12 -2.19
C ASN A 76 30.82 26.33 -1.40
#